data_AF-A0A3D5L0U4-F1
#
_entry.id   AF-A0A3D5L0U4-F1
#
_cell.length_a   1.000
_cell.length_b   1.000
_cell.length_c   1.000
_cell.angle_alpha   90.00
_cell.angle_beta   90.00
_cell.angle_gamma   90.00
#
_symmetry.space_group_name_H-M   'P 1'
#
loop_
_entity.id
_entity.type
_entity.pdbx_description
1 polymer ?
#
loop_
_entity_poly.entity_id
_entity_poly.type
_entity_poly.pdbx_seq_one_letter_code
_entity_poly.pdbx_strand_id
1 'polypeptide(L)'
;MAEEHLPEEDDSRVNQDPATASENGSENAPAGNPAPDKKEEDRDSKAGAKEKAEDHLPEAEMDKENPETSSPETGIEISKVQDPLTDKTEAGEDPEKAERKKKETKRRKKKRRRRVARVIALLLVLCVAAYAWKTYQTRQNAVTVEYLPATAQTQDITTTDTFTGTIAAVDSQSVMSAVSGATVTEVDVAEGDMVEEGDVIAKLDTSDVEDSIKQLQLQMSTTAASNNLSIESAQANYDDLVNDIADGLNSTVNNALSSIGSAFQSLLQAQTNYNNEVLLNNDANSDTISSAISQVESAYQQTQSAAMQLQNAYDNKEDAIYQYEKNLKDDETYDFDSLSYDQQIASAQMSYDNAETAYNEA
;
A
#
# COMPACT_ATOMS: atom_id res chain seq x y z
N MET A 1 30.00 -69.95 16.46
CA MET A 1 30.54 -70.59 15.24
C MET A 1 29.94 -69.91 14.01
N ALA A 2 30.50 -68.81 13.50
CA ALA A 2 31.58 -67.97 14.01
C ALA A 2 31.14 -66.48 13.84
N GLU A 3 31.55 -65.47 14.61
CA GLU A 3 32.77 -65.24 15.41
C GLU A 3 34.01 -64.87 14.57
N GLU A 4 34.85 -63.97 15.09
CA GLU A 4 35.93 -63.21 14.40
C GLU A 4 35.47 -62.16 13.36
N HIS A 5 36.06 -60.96 13.24
CA HIS A 5 37.03 -60.24 14.11
C HIS A 5 36.91 -58.71 13.87
N LEU A 6 37.25 -57.87 14.85
CA LEU A 6 37.53 -56.44 14.65
C LEU A 6 39.05 -56.20 14.65
N PRO A 7 39.56 -55.18 13.95
CA PRO A 7 40.84 -54.53 14.29
C PRO A 7 40.64 -53.34 15.23
N GLU A 8 41.54 -53.18 16.20
CA GLU A 8 41.66 -51.99 17.07
C GLU A 8 42.86 -51.10 16.62
N GLU A 9 43.17 -50.07 17.42
CA GLU A 9 44.32 -49.14 17.33
C GLU A 9 44.26 -48.08 16.20
N ASP A 10 44.82 -46.87 16.32
CA ASP A 10 45.75 -46.35 17.35
C ASP A 10 45.41 -44.90 17.82
N ASP A 11 46.07 -44.47 18.91
CA ASP A 11 45.90 -43.27 19.73
C ASP A 11 46.56 -41.99 19.15
N SER A 12 45.86 -40.85 19.20
CA SER A 12 46.52 -39.54 19.11
C SER A 12 45.85 -38.46 19.97
N ARG A 13 46.49 -38.12 21.09
CA ARG A 13 46.08 -37.12 22.09
C ARG A 13 46.08 -35.67 21.55
N VAL A 14 45.06 -34.89 21.91
CA VAL A 14 45.21 -33.47 22.24
C VAL A 14 44.42 -33.19 23.53
N ASN A 15 45.05 -32.55 24.51
CA ASN A 15 44.47 -32.23 25.81
C ASN A 15 44.36 -30.71 26.00
N GLN A 16 43.25 -30.22 26.55
CA GLN A 16 43.19 -28.90 27.18
C GLN A 16 42.03 -28.84 28.19
N ASP A 17 42.27 -28.23 29.34
CA ASP A 17 41.58 -28.56 30.59
C ASP A 17 40.37 -27.65 30.91
N PRO A 18 39.39 -28.12 31.70
CA PRO A 18 38.27 -27.31 32.18
C PRO A 18 38.66 -26.44 33.38
N ALA A 19 38.24 -25.18 33.39
CA ALA A 19 38.34 -24.28 34.54
C ALA A 19 37.02 -24.18 35.32
N THR A 20 37.10 -23.98 36.64
CA THR A 20 35.97 -24.07 37.60
C THR A 20 35.94 -22.87 38.55
N ALA A 21 34.86 -22.75 39.35
CA ALA A 21 34.69 -21.83 40.50
C ALA A 21 34.55 -20.32 40.16
N SER A 22 33.91 -19.46 40.98
CA SER A 22 32.99 -19.63 42.13
C SER A 22 32.25 -18.29 42.41
N GLU A 23 31.53 -18.22 43.53
CA GLU A 23 30.85 -17.05 44.16
C GLU A 23 29.47 -16.71 43.55
N ASN A 24 28.31 -17.00 44.18
CA ASN A 24 27.85 -17.01 45.58
C ASN A 24 27.48 -15.62 46.12
N GLY A 25 26.19 -15.41 46.39
CA GLY A 25 25.64 -14.17 46.95
C GLY A 25 24.20 -14.40 47.42
N SER A 26 23.96 -14.25 48.72
CA SER A 26 22.68 -14.55 49.38
C SER A 26 22.10 -13.31 50.06
N GLU A 27 20.80 -13.08 49.92
CA GLU A 27 20.04 -12.20 50.82
C GLU A 27 18.61 -12.74 50.97
N ASN A 28 17.95 -12.45 52.10
CA ASN A 28 16.90 -13.33 52.64
C ASN A 28 15.77 -12.58 53.39
N ALA A 29 14.51 -12.90 53.01
CA ALA A 29 13.27 -12.66 53.78
C ALA A 29 12.88 -11.17 54.05
N PRO A 30 11.68 -10.87 54.63
CA PRO A 30 10.56 -11.75 55.03
C PRO A 30 9.17 -11.36 54.43
N ALA A 31 8.12 -12.06 54.88
CA ALA A 31 6.76 -12.05 54.31
C ALA A 31 5.79 -11.00 54.89
N GLY A 32 4.61 -10.87 54.26
CA GLY A 32 3.44 -10.13 54.76
C GLY A 32 2.12 -10.62 54.15
N ASN A 33 1.16 -11.02 55.00
CA ASN A 33 -0.20 -11.51 54.68
C ASN A 33 -1.25 -10.47 55.20
N PRO A 34 -2.60 -10.59 55.06
CA PRO A 34 -3.42 -11.67 54.51
C PRO A 34 -4.59 -11.23 53.57
N ALA A 35 -5.49 -12.18 53.24
CA ALA A 35 -6.75 -11.98 52.50
C ALA A 35 -7.87 -11.29 53.33
N PRO A 36 -9.07 -11.05 52.73
CA PRO A 36 -10.15 -12.01 52.97
C PRO A 36 -11.16 -12.25 51.81
N ASP A 37 -11.41 -13.54 51.53
CA ASP A 37 -12.71 -14.23 51.64
C ASP A 37 -14.02 -13.42 51.36
N LYS A 38 -14.79 -13.75 50.29
CA LYS A 38 -16.09 -14.48 50.39
C LYS A 38 -16.92 -14.64 49.08
N LYS A 39 -17.63 -15.80 49.06
CA LYS A 39 -18.91 -16.16 48.41
C LYS A 39 -18.97 -16.64 46.94
N GLU A 40 -19.61 -17.80 46.78
CA GLU A 40 -20.25 -18.29 45.56
C GLU A 40 -21.56 -17.54 45.26
N GLU A 41 -22.02 -17.58 44.00
CA GLU A 41 -23.42 -17.92 43.65
C GLU A 41 -23.52 -18.35 42.18
N ASP A 42 -24.13 -19.51 41.89
CA ASP A 42 -24.32 -20.02 40.53
C ASP A 42 -25.38 -19.23 39.74
N ARG A 43 -25.16 -18.95 38.45
CA ARG A 43 -26.24 -18.76 37.45
C ARG A 43 -25.90 -19.27 36.05
N ASP A 44 -26.60 -20.32 35.64
CA ASP A 44 -26.86 -20.60 34.23
C ASP A 44 -27.48 -19.37 33.53
N SER A 45 -26.97 -18.99 32.36
CA SER A 45 -27.82 -18.36 31.34
C SER A 45 -27.27 -18.55 29.93
N LYS A 46 -28.04 -19.28 29.12
CA LYS A 46 -27.78 -19.55 27.70
C LYS A 46 -28.34 -18.41 26.84
N ALA A 47 -27.46 -17.54 26.32
CA ALA A 47 -27.82 -16.51 25.36
C ALA A 47 -26.86 -16.55 24.16
N GLY A 48 -27.40 -16.68 22.95
CA GLY A 48 -26.63 -16.60 21.71
C GLY A 48 -26.92 -15.30 20.98
N ALA A 49 -25.87 -14.61 20.54
CA ALA A 49 -25.96 -13.48 19.60
C ALA A 49 -25.05 -13.77 18.40
N LYS A 50 -25.54 -13.51 17.19
CA LYS A 50 -24.69 -13.35 16.02
C LYS A 50 -24.34 -11.88 15.92
N GLU A 51 -23.07 -11.56 15.78
CA GLU A 51 -22.62 -10.22 15.43
C GLU A 51 -21.71 -10.30 14.20
N LYS A 52 -21.92 -9.38 13.26
CA LYS A 52 -21.04 -9.19 12.10
C LYS A 52 -19.87 -8.31 12.55
N ALA A 53 -18.64 -8.81 12.43
CA ALA A 53 -17.49 -7.93 12.30
C ALA A 53 -17.34 -7.55 10.81
N GLU A 54 -17.52 -6.27 10.49
CA GLU A 54 -17.07 -5.67 9.24
C GLU A 54 -15.95 -4.68 9.60
N ASP A 55 -14.72 -5.21 9.67
CA ASP A 55 -13.53 -4.38 9.83
C ASP A 55 -13.30 -3.52 8.60
N HIS A 56 -13.06 -2.23 8.80
CA HIS A 56 -12.47 -1.30 7.83
C HIS A 56 -11.39 -0.49 8.55
N LEU A 57 -10.13 -0.87 8.39
CA LEU A 57 -8.99 -0.02 8.75
C LEU A 57 -8.80 1.05 7.64
N PRO A 58 -8.42 2.29 8.00
CA PRO A 58 -8.11 3.35 7.04
C PRO A 58 -6.64 3.32 6.64
N GLU A 59 -6.32 3.72 5.39
CA GLU A 59 -4.94 4.03 5.01
C GLU A 59 -4.84 5.05 3.85
N ALA A 60 -3.69 5.73 3.77
CA ALA A 60 -3.22 6.61 2.70
C ALA A 60 -3.99 7.91 2.36
N GLU A 61 -3.66 8.99 3.08
CA GLU A 61 -3.43 10.30 2.42
C GLU A 61 -1.99 10.30 1.84
N MET A 62 -1.78 10.83 0.63
CA MET A 62 -0.78 11.90 0.40
C MET A 62 -0.94 12.56 -1.00
N ASP A 63 -0.43 13.78 -1.09
CA ASP A 63 -0.61 14.77 -2.16
C ASP A 63 -0.17 14.39 -3.58
N LYS A 64 -0.75 15.09 -4.55
CA LYS A 64 -0.04 15.57 -5.75
C LYS A 64 -0.35 17.04 -6.01
N GLU A 65 0.71 17.84 -6.13
CA GLU A 65 0.62 19.26 -6.41
C GLU A 65 0.14 19.56 -7.84
N ASN A 66 -0.42 20.76 -8.01
CA ASN A 66 -0.59 21.44 -9.30
C ASN A 66 0.38 22.62 -9.34
N PRO A 67 1.21 22.73 -10.38
CA PRO A 67 1.20 23.99 -11.11
C PRO A 67 1.40 23.86 -12.63
N GLU A 68 0.60 24.60 -13.41
CA GLU A 68 1.02 25.40 -14.58
C GLU A 68 -0.21 26.24 -15.03
N THR A 69 -0.29 27.52 -14.64
CA THR A 69 0.15 28.73 -15.36
C THR A 69 -0.59 29.05 -16.67
N SER A 70 -1.08 30.29 -16.79
CA SER A 70 -1.93 30.75 -17.89
C SER A 70 -1.34 31.95 -18.65
N SER A 71 -1.33 31.87 -19.99
CA SER A 71 -1.03 32.98 -20.93
C SER A 71 0.42 33.51 -20.90
N PRO A 72 0.89 34.33 -21.88
CA PRO A 72 0.15 34.97 -22.99
C PRO A 72 0.79 34.86 -24.40
N GLU A 73 0.07 35.38 -25.41
CA GLU A 73 0.61 35.96 -26.67
C GLU A 73 1.41 35.04 -27.63
N THR A 74 1.64 35.36 -28.92
CA THR A 74 1.11 36.41 -29.83
C THR A 74 0.90 35.79 -31.22
N GLY A 75 -0.01 36.34 -32.04
CA GLY A 75 -0.14 35.97 -33.46
C GLY A 75 -0.46 37.20 -34.31
N ILE A 76 0.51 37.70 -35.08
CA ILE A 76 0.42 38.99 -35.78
C ILE A 76 1.08 38.91 -37.18
N GLU A 77 0.28 39.20 -38.20
CA GLU A 77 0.66 39.69 -39.55
C GLU A 77 1.43 38.77 -40.54
N ILE A 78 1.48 39.05 -41.86
CA ILE A 78 1.05 40.25 -42.61
C ILE A 78 0.45 39.95 -44.00
N SER A 79 -0.46 40.83 -44.46
CA SER A 79 -0.63 41.27 -45.87
C SER A 79 -1.26 40.30 -46.90
N LYS A 80 -2.08 40.74 -47.88
CA LYS A 80 -2.56 42.11 -48.26
C LYS A 80 -3.73 42.05 -49.26
N VAL A 81 -4.43 43.19 -49.46
CA VAL A 81 -5.31 43.55 -50.61
C VAL A 81 -6.63 42.73 -50.68
N GLN A 82 -7.86 43.28 -50.79
CA GLN A 82 -8.45 44.65 -50.77
C GLN A 82 -9.98 44.45 -50.47
N ASP A 83 -10.92 45.31 -50.90
CA ASP A 83 -11.46 46.47 -50.18
C ASP A 83 -12.91 46.75 -50.71
N PRO A 84 -13.68 47.78 -50.30
CA PRO A 84 -14.87 47.51 -49.48
C PRO A 84 -16.19 48.11 -50.00
N LEU A 85 -17.32 47.84 -49.33
CA LEU A 85 -18.48 48.76 -49.33
C LEU A 85 -19.48 48.52 -48.17
N THR A 86 -19.57 49.47 -47.23
CA THR A 86 -20.79 49.69 -46.40
C THR A 86 -20.96 51.18 -46.11
N ASP A 87 -22.16 51.69 -46.35
CA ASP A 87 -22.57 53.10 -46.22
C ASP A 87 -22.88 53.54 -44.78
N LYS A 88 -22.59 54.81 -44.43
CA LYS A 88 -23.48 55.65 -43.58
C LYS A 88 -23.15 57.15 -43.51
N THR A 89 -24.23 57.94 -43.42
CA THR A 89 -24.44 59.25 -42.74
C THR A 89 -23.90 60.59 -43.31
N GLU A 90 -24.85 61.34 -43.91
CA GLU A 90 -25.28 62.73 -43.62
C GLU A 90 -24.60 64.03 -44.19
N ALA A 91 -25.48 64.87 -44.79
CA ALA A 91 -25.60 66.35 -44.79
C ALA A 91 -24.68 67.33 -45.60
N GLY A 92 -25.29 68.10 -46.53
CA GLY A 92 -25.20 69.59 -46.53
C GLY A 92 -24.73 70.42 -47.77
N GLU A 93 -25.65 71.17 -48.40
CA GLU A 93 -25.51 72.53 -49.05
C GLU A 93 -24.78 72.75 -50.44
N ASP A 94 -24.83 73.99 -51.02
CA ASP A 94 -24.59 74.43 -52.44
C ASP A 94 -24.10 75.95 -52.48
N PRO A 95 -24.24 76.93 -53.47
CA PRO A 95 -24.68 76.96 -54.90
C PRO A 95 -24.04 77.96 -55.94
N GLU A 96 -24.46 77.82 -57.23
CA GLU A 96 -24.79 78.90 -58.23
C GLU A 96 -23.71 79.50 -59.22
N LYS A 97 -24.16 80.21 -60.29
CA LYS A 97 -23.51 81.25 -61.19
C LYS A 97 -22.88 80.77 -62.55
N ALA A 98 -22.69 81.54 -63.67
CA ALA A 98 -23.40 82.70 -64.31
C ALA A 98 -22.91 83.11 -65.77
N GLU A 99 -23.79 83.73 -66.59
CA GLU A 99 -23.58 84.72 -67.73
C GLU A 99 -23.14 84.38 -69.22
N ARG A 100 -23.30 85.35 -70.18
CA ARG A 100 -23.48 85.19 -71.68
C ARG A 100 -22.96 86.41 -72.55
N LYS A 101 -22.69 86.33 -73.89
CA LYS A 101 -22.38 87.49 -74.86
C LYS A 101 -22.52 87.19 -76.41
N LYS A 102 -22.34 88.17 -77.36
CA LYS A 102 -22.50 88.12 -78.88
C LYS A 102 -21.85 89.30 -79.72
N LYS A 103 -21.87 89.27 -81.11
CA LYS A 103 -21.59 90.30 -82.22
C LYS A 103 -20.23 90.26 -83.04
N GLU A 104 -19.97 90.80 -84.27
CA GLU A 104 -20.73 91.19 -85.54
C GLU A 104 -19.80 91.61 -86.80
N THR A 105 -20.12 92.63 -87.67
CA THR A 105 -19.35 93.32 -88.80
C THR A 105 -19.55 92.94 -90.33
N LYS A 106 -19.21 93.84 -91.34
CA LYS A 106 -19.40 93.72 -92.85
C LYS A 106 -18.62 94.74 -93.81
N ARG A 107 -18.48 94.44 -95.16
CA ARG A 107 -18.24 95.32 -96.43
C ARG A 107 -16.79 95.70 -96.93
N ARG A 108 -16.43 96.27 -98.15
CA ARG A 108 -16.86 96.23 -99.62
C ARG A 108 -16.08 97.27 -100.55
N LYS A 109 -15.81 97.00 -101.87
CA LYS A 109 -15.38 97.92 -103.03
C LYS A 109 -13.84 98.23 -103.21
N LYS A 110 -13.23 98.86 -104.28
CA LYS A 110 -13.64 99.63 -105.51
C LYS A 110 -12.48 99.91 -106.56
N LYS A 111 -12.73 99.83 -107.91
CA LYS A 111 -12.25 100.68 -109.09
C LYS A 111 -10.74 101.12 -109.29
N ARG A 112 -10.19 101.54 -110.48
CA ARG A 112 -10.56 101.65 -111.94
C ARG A 112 -9.38 102.26 -112.78
N ARG A 113 -9.05 101.71 -113.99
CA ARG A 113 -8.93 102.42 -115.32
C ARG A 113 -8.72 101.41 -116.47
N ARG A 114 -9.02 101.80 -117.72
CA ARG A 114 -9.68 100.90 -118.71
C ARG A 114 -9.28 101.08 -120.19
N ARG A 115 -8.49 100.15 -120.75
CA ARG A 115 -8.60 99.61 -122.13
C ARG A 115 -8.22 98.12 -122.15
N VAL A 116 -7.09 97.80 -121.52
CA VAL A 116 -6.80 96.46 -120.98
C VAL A 116 -7.98 96.01 -120.12
N ALA A 117 -8.40 96.79 -119.12
CA ALA A 117 -9.69 96.60 -118.44
C ALA A 117 -10.91 97.05 -119.27
N ARG A 118 -10.97 96.57 -120.51
CA ARG A 118 -12.20 96.26 -121.26
C ARG A 118 -12.22 94.75 -121.51
N VAL A 119 -11.12 94.17 -122.03
CA VAL A 119 -10.90 92.70 -122.08
C VAL A 119 -10.74 92.11 -120.68
N ILE A 120 -9.80 92.62 -119.87
CA ILE A 120 -9.68 92.29 -118.43
C ILE A 120 -10.94 92.71 -117.65
N ALA A 121 -11.79 93.60 -118.13
CA ALA A 121 -13.09 93.84 -117.48
C ALA A 121 -14.12 92.74 -117.79
N LEU A 122 -14.12 92.19 -119.01
CA LEU A 122 -14.96 91.05 -119.39
C LEU A 122 -14.46 89.78 -118.67
N LEU A 123 -13.14 89.55 -118.66
CA LEU A 123 -12.50 88.51 -117.86
C LEU A 123 -12.73 88.69 -116.36
N LEU A 124 -12.63 89.90 -115.78
CA LEU A 124 -12.98 90.12 -114.38
C LEU A 124 -14.46 89.92 -114.09
N VAL A 125 -15.37 90.25 -115.02
CA VAL A 125 -16.80 89.96 -114.85
C VAL A 125 -17.05 88.45 -114.88
N LEU A 126 -16.41 87.70 -115.78
CA LEU A 126 -16.46 86.24 -115.82
C LEU A 126 -15.83 85.61 -114.57
N CYS A 127 -14.64 86.06 -114.14
CA CYS A 127 -13.99 85.56 -112.93
C CYS A 127 -14.77 85.91 -111.66
N VAL A 128 -15.38 87.11 -111.56
CA VAL A 128 -16.23 87.48 -110.42
C VAL A 128 -17.56 86.73 -110.46
N ALA A 129 -18.14 86.46 -111.64
CA ALA A 129 -19.32 85.61 -111.77
C ALA A 129 -19.01 84.17 -111.38
N ALA A 130 -17.93 83.58 -111.88
CA ALA A 130 -17.49 82.23 -111.53
C ALA A 130 -17.10 82.12 -110.04
N TYR A 131 -16.46 83.14 -109.46
CA TYR A 131 -16.15 83.18 -108.04
C TYR A 131 -17.41 83.36 -107.18
N ALA A 132 -18.39 84.17 -107.60
CA ALA A 132 -19.68 84.27 -106.95
C ALA A 132 -20.46 82.95 -107.03
N TRP A 133 -20.44 82.27 -108.17
CA TRP A 133 -21.08 80.96 -108.38
C TRP A 133 -20.43 79.89 -107.50
N LYS A 134 -19.09 79.79 -107.53
CA LYS A 134 -18.33 78.86 -106.69
C LYS A 134 -18.58 79.14 -105.20
N THR A 135 -18.55 80.39 -104.76
CA THR A 135 -18.83 80.73 -103.35
C THR A 135 -20.30 80.56 -102.96
N TYR A 136 -21.25 80.63 -103.89
CA TYR A 136 -22.65 80.29 -103.63
C TYR A 136 -22.84 78.77 -103.47
N GLN A 137 -22.22 77.95 -104.34
CA GLN A 137 -22.17 76.50 -104.17
C GLN A 137 -21.46 76.09 -102.87
N THR A 138 -20.30 76.68 -102.54
CA THR A 138 -19.60 76.42 -101.27
C THR A 138 -20.41 76.88 -100.03
N ARG A 139 -21.42 77.75 -100.20
CA ARG A 139 -22.36 78.15 -99.12
C ARG A 139 -23.52 77.17 -98.91
N GLN A 140 -23.74 76.22 -99.82
CA GLN A 140 -24.69 75.12 -99.64
C GLN A 140 -24.05 73.91 -98.95
N ASN A 141 -22.72 73.85 -98.86
CA ASN A 141 -21.97 72.81 -98.14
C ASN A 141 -21.96 73.07 -96.61
N ALA A 142 -23.13 73.30 -96.01
CA ALA A 142 -23.32 73.02 -94.60
C ALA A 142 -23.47 71.49 -94.47
N VAL A 143 -22.58 70.84 -93.72
CA VAL A 143 -22.51 69.37 -93.69
C VAL A 143 -23.76 68.80 -93.00
N THR A 144 -24.72 68.34 -93.79
CA THR A 144 -25.80 67.49 -93.32
C THR A 144 -25.20 66.12 -93.01
N VAL A 145 -25.06 65.80 -91.72
CA VAL A 145 -24.63 64.45 -91.32
C VAL A 145 -25.81 63.51 -91.55
N GLU A 146 -25.69 62.66 -92.57
CA GLU A 146 -26.69 61.67 -92.92
C GLU A 146 -26.53 60.44 -92.03
N TYR A 147 -27.45 60.28 -91.08
CA TYR A 147 -27.50 59.12 -90.20
C TYR A 147 -28.37 58.04 -90.85
N LEU A 148 -27.76 56.92 -91.26
CA LEU A 148 -28.51 55.73 -91.66
C LEU A 148 -28.98 54.99 -90.39
N PRO A 149 -30.29 54.86 -90.12
CA PRO A 149 -30.78 54.13 -88.97
C PRO A 149 -30.64 52.62 -89.22
N ALA A 150 -29.75 51.95 -88.48
CA ALA A 150 -29.69 50.50 -88.43
C ALA A 150 -30.79 49.97 -87.50
N THR A 151 -31.71 49.15 -88.02
CA THR A 151 -32.71 48.46 -87.19
C THR A 151 -32.02 47.34 -86.41
N ALA A 152 -32.03 47.42 -85.08
CA ALA A 152 -31.50 46.36 -84.22
C ALA A 152 -32.29 45.06 -84.42
N GLN A 153 -31.58 43.93 -84.48
CA GLN A 153 -32.15 42.59 -84.52
C GLN A 153 -31.61 41.79 -83.34
N THR A 154 -32.46 40.96 -82.75
CA THR A 154 -32.05 39.98 -81.72
C THR A 154 -31.35 38.81 -82.41
N GLN A 155 -30.06 38.64 -82.11
CA GLN A 155 -29.26 37.48 -82.46
C GLN A 155 -28.64 36.91 -81.17
N ASP A 156 -28.37 35.61 -81.13
CA ASP A 156 -27.70 35.01 -79.98
C ASP A 156 -26.23 35.44 -79.94
N ILE A 157 -25.83 36.12 -78.87
CA ILE A 157 -24.45 36.56 -78.64
C ILE A 157 -23.85 35.63 -77.60
N THR A 158 -22.95 34.75 -78.03
CA THR A 158 -22.18 33.90 -77.12
C THR A 158 -20.91 34.65 -76.68
N THR A 159 -20.86 35.09 -75.43
CA THR A 159 -19.62 35.54 -74.79
C THR A 159 -18.83 34.32 -74.33
N THR A 160 -17.59 34.17 -74.78
CA THR A 160 -16.70 33.07 -74.38
C THR A 160 -15.56 33.61 -73.52
N ASP A 161 -15.78 33.64 -72.21
CA ASP A 161 -14.75 34.02 -71.25
C ASP A 161 -13.72 32.87 -71.13
N THR A 162 -12.49 33.15 -71.55
CA THR A 162 -11.41 32.15 -71.58
C THR A 162 -10.52 32.28 -70.35
N PHE A 163 -10.61 31.30 -69.44
CA PHE A 163 -9.78 31.22 -68.24
C PHE A 163 -8.60 30.27 -68.46
N THR A 164 -7.40 30.72 -68.12
CA THR A 164 -6.19 29.87 -68.07
C THR A 164 -5.89 29.51 -66.61
N GLY A 165 -5.69 28.22 -66.34
CA GLY A 165 -5.30 27.73 -65.02
C GLY A 165 -4.47 26.45 -65.11
N THR A 166 -3.75 26.13 -64.05
CA THR A 166 -2.96 24.89 -63.94
C THR A 166 -3.87 23.75 -63.46
N ILE A 167 -3.85 22.62 -64.16
CA ILE A 167 -4.45 21.37 -63.66
C ILE A 167 -3.43 20.71 -62.72
N ALA A 168 -3.87 20.36 -61.51
CA ALA A 168 -3.12 19.57 -60.55
C ALA A 168 -3.84 18.22 -60.32
N ALA A 169 -3.14 17.26 -59.71
CA ALA A 169 -3.80 16.06 -59.19
C ALA A 169 -4.80 16.43 -58.08
N VAL A 170 -5.88 15.65 -57.94
CA VAL A 170 -6.88 15.84 -56.87
C VAL A 170 -6.25 15.55 -55.51
N ASP A 171 -5.57 14.40 -55.42
CA ASP A 171 -4.74 13.98 -54.31
C ASP A 171 -3.36 13.56 -54.84
N SER A 172 -2.32 13.71 -54.01
CA SER A 172 -0.95 13.30 -54.33
C SER A 172 -0.25 12.84 -53.06
N GLN A 173 0.25 11.61 -53.06
CA GLN A 173 0.87 10.97 -51.90
C GLN A 173 2.21 10.33 -52.26
N SER A 174 3.14 10.31 -51.31
CA SER A 174 4.45 9.70 -51.44
C SER A 174 4.49 8.43 -50.59
N VAL A 175 4.40 7.26 -51.23
CA VAL A 175 4.39 5.96 -50.53
C VAL A 175 5.78 5.63 -50.01
N MET A 176 5.91 5.48 -48.68
CA MET A 176 7.17 5.18 -47.98
C MET A 176 7.00 3.88 -47.16
N SER A 177 8.09 3.12 -46.97
CA SER A 177 8.06 1.95 -46.08
C SER A 177 7.86 2.35 -44.62
N ALA A 178 6.95 1.67 -43.92
CA ALA A 178 6.84 1.74 -42.46
C ALA A 178 7.90 0.88 -41.74
N VAL A 179 8.52 -0.08 -42.43
CA VAL A 179 9.59 -0.93 -41.90
C VAL A 179 10.94 -0.28 -42.25
N SER A 180 11.70 0.09 -41.21
CA SER A 180 13.05 0.66 -41.36
C SER A 180 14.07 -0.43 -41.71
N GLY A 181 15.04 -0.11 -42.56
CA GLY A 181 16.14 -1.01 -42.95
C GLY A 181 15.80 -2.12 -43.94
N ALA A 182 14.52 -2.45 -44.13
CA ALA A 182 14.08 -3.46 -45.09
C ALA A 182 14.44 -3.08 -46.53
N THR A 183 15.01 -4.03 -47.28
CA THR A 183 15.40 -3.85 -48.68
C THR A 183 14.24 -4.24 -49.60
N VAL A 184 14.05 -3.52 -50.71
CA VAL A 184 13.08 -3.89 -51.74
C VAL A 184 13.59 -5.14 -52.49
N THR A 185 12.82 -6.22 -52.44
CA THR A 185 13.12 -7.48 -53.12
C THR A 185 12.53 -7.53 -54.53
N GLU A 186 11.32 -6.99 -54.70
CA GLU A 186 10.57 -7.00 -55.96
C GLU A 186 9.69 -5.75 -56.06
N VAL A 187 9.45 -5.26 -57.27
CA VAL A 187 8.50 -4.18 -57.56
C VAL A 187 7.51 -4.73 -58.58
N ASP A 188 6.23 -4.73 -58.22
CA ASP A 188 5.17 -5.46 -58.94
C ASP A 188 4.45 -4.60 -60.01
N VAL A 189 4.78 -3.31 -60.09
CA VAL A 189 4.14 -2.31 -60.97
C VAL A 189 5.16 -1.56 -61.83
N ALA A 190 4.76 -1.13 -63.02
CA ALA A 190 5.59 -0.35 -63.94
C ALA A 190 5.31 1.17 -63.87
N GLU A 191 6.24 1.97 -64.38
CA GLU A 191 6.08 3.43 -64.45
C GLU A 191 4.90 3.83 -65.36
N GLY A 192 3.83 4.33 -64.75
CA GLY A 192 2.62 4.77 -65.44
C GLY A 192 1.41 3.83 -65.32
N ASP A 193 1.54 2.71 -64.61
CA ASP A 193 0.41 1.84 -64.30
C ASP A 193 -0.61 2.53 -63.36
N MET A 194 -1.86 2.10 -63.45
CA MET A 194 -2.95 2.50 -62.55
C MET A 194 -3.12 1.44 -61.47
N VAL A 195 -3.06 1.85 -60.21
CA VAL A 195 -3.21 0.98 -59.01
C VAL A 195 -4.43 1.40 -58.19
N GLU A 196 -5.06 0.44 -57.52
CA GLU A 196 -6.18 0.64 -56.61
C GLU A 196 -5.73 0.58 -55.12
N GLU A 197 -6.63 0.95 -54.20
CA GLU A 197 -6.31 0.96 -52.77
C GLU A 197 -6.15 -0.48 -52.23
N GLY A 198 -4.94 -0.81 -51.75
CA GLY A 198 -4.59 -2.13 -51.24
C GLY A 198 -3.68 -2.96 -52.16
N ASP A 199 -3.39 -2.47 -53.38
CA ASP A 199 -2.45 -3.14 -54.29
C ASP A 199 -1.02 -3.17 -53.74
N VAL A 200 -0.34 -4.30 -53.95
CA VAL A 200 1.08 -4.47 -53.58
C VAL A 200 1.95 -3.81 -54.64
N ILE A 201 2.48 -2.63 -54.33
CA ILE A 201 3.40 -1.88 -55.21
C ILE A 201 4.80 -2.52 -55.23
N ALA A 202 5.27 -3.01 -54.09
CA ALA A 202 6.58 -3.64 -53.93
C ALA A 202 6.62 -4.62 -52.76
N LYS A 203 7.45 -5.66 -52.87
CA LYS A 203 7.77 -6.61 -51.80
C LYS A 203 9.08 -6.22 -51.13
N LEU A 204 9.09 -6.26 -49.81
CA LEU A 204 10.26 -6.00 -48.97
C LEU A 204 10.80 -7.32 -48.41
N ASP A 205 12.10 -7.37 -48.10
CA ASP A 205 12.68 -8.48 -47.33
C ASP A 205 12.13 -8.45 -45.89
N THR A 206 11.38 -9.50 -45.55
CA THR A 206 10.73 -9.69 -44.24
C THR A 206 11.51 -10.59 -43.29
N SER A 207 12.68 -11.10 -43.68
CA SER A 207 13.40 -12.16 -42.94
C SER A 207 13.62 -11.83 -41.46
N ASP A 208 14.15 -10.64 -41.14
CA ASP A 208 14.38 -10.19 -39.76
C ASP A 208 13.07 -10.02 -38.96
N VAL A 209 11.99 -9.59 -39.63
CA VAL A 209 10.66 -9.41 -39.02
C VAL A 209 10.02 -10.76 -38.72
N GLU A 210 10.15 -11.72 -39.63
CA GLU A 210 9.66 -13.08 -39.43
C GLU A 210 10.42 -13.82 -38.34
N ASP A 211 11.75 -13.69 -38.27
CA ASP A 211 12.55 -14.31 -37.21
C ASP A 211 12.30 -13.67 -35.84
N SER A 212 12.07 -12.36 -35.79
CA SER A 212 11.56 -11.67 -34.60
C SER A 212 10.19 -12.20 -34.16
N ILE A 213 9.25 -12.40 -35.10
CA ILE A 213 7.94 -13.00 -34.84
C ILE A 213 8.08 -14.44 -34.32
N LYS A 214 8.94 -15.26 -34.94
CA LYS A 214 9.23 -16.64 -34.49
C LYS A 214 9.81 -16.64 -33.06
N GLN A 215 10.75 -15.74 -32.76
CA GLN A 215 11.32 -15.59 -31.42
C GLN A 215 10.26 -15.20 -30.38
N LEU A 216 9.40 -14.22 -30.69
CA LEU A 216 8.31 -13.80 -29.81
C LEU A 216 7.27 -14.90 -29.59
N GLN A 217 6.94 -15.69 -30.62
CA GLN A 217 6.05 -16.85 -30.50
C GLN A 217 6.66 -17.96 -29.60
N LEU A 218 7.95 -18.26 -29.77
CA LEU A 218 8.68 -19.21 -28.92
C LEU A 218 8.76 -18.73 -27.47
N GLN A 219 9.02 -17.43 -27.25
CA GLN A 219 9.01 -16.84 -25.92
C GLN A 219 7.62 -16.93 -25.28
N MET A 220 6.56 -16.54 -26.00
CA MET A 220 5.18 -16.63 -25.52
C MET A 220 4.78 -18.07 -25.16
N SER A 221 5.14 -19.05 -26.00
CA SER A 221 4.90 -20.47 -25.73
C SER A 221 5.64 -20.96 -24.48
N THR A 222 6.91 -20.56 -24.31
CA THR A 222 7.73 -20.88 -23.15
C THR A 222 7.15 -20.26 -21.86
N THR A 223 6.74 -18.99 -21.92
CA THR A 223 6.08 -18.31 -20.79
C THR A 223 4.74 -18.95 -20.45
N ALA A 224 3.92 -19.32 -21.43
CA ALA A 224 2.66 -20.02 -21.20
C ALA A 224 2.87 -21.40 -20.53
N ALA A 225 3.86 -22.18 -20.98
CA ALA A 225 4.22 -23.44 -20.35
C ALA A 225 4.72 -23.25 -18.91
N SER A 226 5.58 -22.25 -18.67
CA SER A 226 6.08 -21.93 -17.32
C SER A 226 4.97 -21.45 -16.38
N ASN A 227 3.99 -20.69 -16.89
CA ASN A 227 2.84 -20.24 -16.11
C ASN A 227 1.90 -21.40 -15.76
N ASN A 228 1.64 -22.30 -16.71
CA ASN A 228 0.84 -23.51 -16.46
C ASN A 228 1.50 -24.40 -15.40
N LEU A 229 2.81 -24.65 -15.50
CA LEU A 229 3.55 -25.43 -14.50
C LEU A 229 3.54 -24.75 -13.12
N SER A 230 3.61 -23.42 -13.08
CA SER A 230 3.48 -22.65 -11.83
C SER A 230 2.09 -22.85 -11.19
N ILE A 231 1.02 -22.75 -11.99
CA ILE A 231 -0.36 -23.01 -11.55
C ILE A 231 -0.55 -24.45 -11.07
N GLU A 232 -0.05 -25.44 -11.82
CA GLU A 232 -0.09 -26.86 -11.47
C GLU A 232 0.63 -27.13 -10.14
N SER A 233 1.82 -26.54 -9.94
CA SER A 233 2.54 -26.64 -8.67
C SER A 233 1.82 -25.96 -7.51
N ALA A 234 1.15 -24.82 -7.75
CA ALA A 234 0.37 -24.12 -6.74
C ALA A 234 -0.91 -24.89 -6.36
N GLN A 235 -1.51 -25.61 -7.32
CA GLN A 235 -2.64 -26.51 -7.09
C GLN A 235 -2.21 -27.75 -6.30
N ALA A 236 -1.11 -28.42 -6.68
CA ALA A 236 -0.58 -29.55 -5.92
C ALA A 236 -0.25 -29.18 -4.46
N ASN A 237 0.46 -28.06 -4.24
CA ASN A 237 0.75 -27.55 -2.89
C ASN A 237 -0.51 -27.20 -2.08
N TYR A 238 -1.59 -26.79 -2.74
CA TYR A 238 -2.88 -26.52 -2.10
C TYR A 238 -3.62 -27.80 -1.73
N ASP A 239 -3.68 -28.78 -2.65
CA ASP A 239 -4.32 -30.07 -2.42
C ASP A 239 -3.58 -30.86 -1.32
N ASP A 240 -2.24 -30.85 -1.32
CA ASP A 240 -1.41 -31.41 -0.24
C ASP A 240 -1.72 -30.75 1.11
N LEU A 241 -1.83 -29.41 1.17
CA LEU A 241 -2.21 -28.68 2.39
C LEU A 241 -3.64 -29.03 2.86
N VAL A 242 -4.59 -29.22 1.93
CA VAL A 242 -5.96 -29.64 2.25
C VAL A 242 -5.97 -31.07 2.82
N ASN A 243 -5.16 -31.98 2.26
CA ASN A 243 -4.99 -33.34 2.76
C ASN A 243 -4.33 -33.35 4.15
N ASP A 244 -3.25 -32.58 4.36
CA ASP A 244 -2.59 -32.41 5.67
C ASP A 244 -3.53 -31.87 6.76
N ILE A 245 -4.50 -31.03 6.37
CA ILE A 245 -5.55 -30.53 7.29
C ILE A 245 -6.62 -31.59 7.53
N ALA A 246 -7.02 -32.36 6.51
CA ALA A 246 -8.06 -33.38 6.59
C ALA A 246 -7.64 -34.62 7.39
N ASP A 247 -6.42 -35.12 7.16
CA ASP A 247 -5.83 -36.25 7.89
C ASP A 247 -5.26 -35.84 9.27
N GLY A 248 -5.27 -34.53 9.58
CA GLY A 248 -4.82 -34.00 10.86
C GLY A 248 -3.30 -33.95 11.02
N LEU A 249 -2.52 -34.03 9.94
CA LEU A 249 -1.06 -33.87 9.96
C LEU A 249 -0.63 -32.42 10.24
N ASN A 250 -1.52 -31.43 10.06
CA ASN A 250 -1.26 -30.00 10.28
C ASN A 250 -0.42 -29.74 11.54
N SER A 251 0.80 -29.25 11.34
CA SER A 251 1.82 -29.16 12.38
C SER A 251 1.44 -28.21 13.52
N THR A 252 0.72 -27.12 13.25
CA THR A 252 0.21 -26.20 14.28
C THR A 252 -0.78 -26.89 15.22
N VAL A 253 -1.71 -27.69 14.67
CA VAL A 253 -2.68 -28.46 15.47
C VAL A 253 -1.97 -29.55 16.27
N ASN A 254 -1.03 -30.29 15.66
CA ASN A 254 -0.29 -31.34 16.37
C ASN A 254 0.59 -30.79 17.50
N ASN A 255 1.27 -29.67 17.28
CA ASN A 255 2.04 -28.99 18.34
C ASN A 255 1.13 -28.52 19.49
N ALA A 256 -0.07 -28.02 19.20
CA ALA A 256 -1.04 -27.64 20.22
C ALA A 256 -1.55 -28.86 21.02
N LEU A 257 -1.88 -29.97 20.35
CA LEU A 257 -2.27 -31.23 20.99
C LEU A 257 -1.17 -31.79 21.90
N SER A 258 0.08 -31.81 21.43
CA SER A 258 1.24 -32.23 22.24
C SER A 258 1.47 -31.30 23.45
N SER A 259 1.22 -30.00 23.29
CA SER A 259 1.30 -29.03 24.38
C SER A 259 0.22 -29.27 25.45
N ILE A 260 -1.02 -29.56 25.04
CA ILE A 260 -2.12 -29.94 25.94
C ILE A 260 -1.78 -31.23 26.70
N GLY A 261 -1.29 -32.26 25.99
CA GLY A 261 -0.86 -33.52 26.61
C GLY A 261 0.28 -33.35 27.62
N SER A 262 1.18 -32.40 27.39
CA SER A 262 2.28 -32.04 28.31
C SER A 262 1.77 -31.27 29.53
N ALA A 263 0.86 -30.31 29.32
CA ALA A 263 0.22 -29.54 30.39
C ALA A 263 -0.63 -30.43 31.31
N PHE A 264 -1.36 -31.40 30.76
CA PHE A 264 -2.14 -32.37 31.54
C PHE A 264 -1.25 -33.25 32.44
N GLN A 265 -0.12 -33.73 31.92
CA GLN A 265 0.86 -34.49 32.72
C GLN A 265 1.47 -33.63 33.84
N SER A 266 1.80 -32.37 33.56
CA SER A 266 2.30 -31.42 34.56
C SER A 266 1.28 -31.16 35.67
N LEU A 267 -0.01 -30.98 35.31
CA LEU A 267 -1.10 -30.83 36.28
C LEU A 267 -1.29 -32.08 37.16
N LEU A 268 -1.22 -33.29 36.56
CA LEU A 268 -1.32 -34.55 37.30
C LEU A 268 -0.15 -34.76 38.26
N GLN A 269 1.08 -34.39 37.86
CA GLN A 269 2.25 -34.38 38.74
C GLN A 269 2.10 -33.36 39.87
N ALA A 270 1.68 -32.13 39.58
CA ALA A 270 1.44 -31.10 40.59
C ALA A 270 0.38 -31.52 41.62
N GLN A 271 -0.71 -32.16 41.18
CA GLN A 271 -1.75 -32.71 42.05
C GLN A 271 -1.23 -33.88 42.90
N THR A 272 -0.40 -34.75 42.33
CA THR A 272 0.24 -35.86 43.06
C THR A 272 1.18 -35.32 44.15
N ASN A 273 2.01 -34.34 43.81
CA ASN A 273 2.92 -33.69 44.76
C ASN A 273 2.15 -32.99 45.88
N TYR A 274 1.11 -32.21 45.55
CA TYR A 274 0.25 -31.57 46.55
C TYR A 274 -0.37 -32.58 47.53
N ASN A 275 -0.92 -33.69 47.02
CA ASN A 275 -1.50 -34.74 47.86
C ASN A 275 -0.43 -35.38 48.78
N ASN A 276 0.77 -35.63 48.26
CA ASN A 276 1.88 -36.20 49.04
C ASN A 276 2.34 -35.25 50.15
N GLU A 277 2.50 -33.95 49.88
CA GLU A 277 2.88 -32.95 50.89
C GLU A 277 1.80 -32.80 51.99
N VAL A 278 0.51 -32.83 51.62
CA VAL A 278 -0.60 -32.80 52.59
C VAL A 278 -0.60 -34.05 53.47
N LEU A 279 -0.31 -35.24 52.92
CA LEU A 279 -0.18 -36.47 53.71
C LEU A 279 1.03 -36.38 54.65
N LEU A 280 2.23 -36.06 54.13
CA LEU A 280 3.45 -35.94 54.92
C LEU A 280 3.34 -34.91 56.05
N ASN A 281 2.63 -33.79 55.84
CA ASN A 281 2.41 -32.80 56.90
C ASN A 281 1.47 -33.34 58.00
N ASN A 282 0.39 -34.03 57.63
CA ASN A 282 -0.51 -34.66 58.60
C ASN A 282 0.18 -35.78 59.39
N ASP A 283 0.98 -36.62 58.72
CA ASP A 283 1.75 -37.70 59.34
C ASP A 283 2.79 -37.13 60.31
N ALA A 284 3.58 -36.13 59.90
CA ALA A 284 4.57 -35.48 60.76
C ALA A 284 3.94 -34.75 61.97
N ASN A 285 2.76 -34.14 61.81
CA ASN A 285 2.00 -33.58 62.92
C ASN A 285 1.50 -34.70 63.87
N SER A 286 1.05 -35.84 63.32
CA SER A 286 0.61 -37.00 64.09
C SER A 286 1.76 -37.64 64.89
N ASP A 287 2.94 -37.77 64.29
CA ASP A 287 4.17 -38.23 64.97
C ASP A 287 4.59 -37.25 66.08
N THR A 288 4.55 -35.95 65.80
CA THR A 288 4.87 -34.91 66.79
C THR A 288 3.94 -35.01 68.00
N ILE A 289 2.63 -35.07 67.78
CA ILE A 289 1.61 -35.23 68.84
C ILE A 289 1.81 -36.55 69.60
N SER A 290 2.06 -37.65 68.89
CA SER A 290 2.29 -38.97 69.50
C SER A 290 3.56 -38.99 70.37
N SER A 291 4.61 -38.27 69.95
CA SER A 291 5.85 -38.14 70.73
C SER A 291 5.66 -37.28 71.98
N ALA A 292 4.82 -36.24 71.93
CA ALA A 292 4.48 -35.41 73.08
C ALA A 292 3.63 -36.21 74.10
N ILE A 293 2.59 -36.91 73.64
CA ILE A 293 1.79 -37.81 74.48
C ILE A 293 2.68 -38.87 75.16
N SER A 294 3.65 -39.43 74.43
CA SER A 294 4.60 -40.41 74.97
C SER A 294 5.55 -39.82 76.02
N GLN A 295 5.92 -38.54 75.90
CA GLN A 295 6.73 -37.82 76.90
C GLN A 295 5.93 -37.53 78.17
N VAL A 296 4.70 -37.00 78.03
CA VAL A 296 3.79 -36.75 79.16
C VAL A 296 3.48 -38.05 79.93
N GLU A 297 3.17 -39.14 79.23
CA GLU A 297 2.96 -40.46 79.85
C GLU A 297 4.25 -40.93 80.57
N SER A 298 5.42 -40.80 79.95
CA SER A 298 6.70 -41.18 80.56
C SER A 298 7.02 -40.35 81.82
N ALA A 299 6.68 -39.06 81.84
CA ALA A 299 6.84 -38.19 83.00
C ALA A 299 5.82 -38.53 84.11
N TYR A 300 4.55 -38.79 83.74
CA TYR A 300 3.50 -39.21 84.67
C TYR A 300 3.87 -40.51 85.41
N GLN A 301 4.35 -41.52 84.67
CA GLN A 301 4.81 -42.79 85.24
C GLN A 301 6.03 -42.59 86.17
N GLN A 302 6.95 -41.69 85.84
CA GLN A 302 8.06 -41.32 86.72
C GLN A 302 7.57 -40.66 88.02
N THR A 303 6.68 -39.67 87.95
CA THR A 303 6.09 -39.00 89.13
C THR A 303 5.32 -39.99 90.01
N GLN A 304 4.56 -40.90 89.42
CA GLN A 304 3.90 -41.98 90.17
C GLN A 304 4.92 -42.89 90.88
N SER A 305 6.02 -43.25 90.22
CA SER A 305 7.07 -44.07 90.83
C SER A 305 7.81 -43.35 91.97
N ALA A 306 8.07 -42.05 91.82
CA ALA A 306 8.72 -41.23 92.84
C ALA A 306 7.80 -40.99 94.04
N ALA A 307 6.49 -40.78 93.82
CA ALA A 307 5.49 -40.68 94.88
C ALA A 307 5.44 -41.97 95.73
N MET A 308 5.49 -43.14 95.09
CA MET A 308 5.58 -44.41 95.80
C MET A 308 6.89 -44.55 96.57
N GLN A 309 8.04 -44.11 96.03
CA GLN A 309 9.32 -44.14 96.75
C GLN A 309 9.31 -43.22 97.98
N LEU A 310 8.72 -42.01 97.87
CA LEU A 310 8.54 -41.07 98.97
C LEU A 310 7.62 -41.64 100.06
N GLN A 311 6.49 -42.25 99.69
CA GLN A 311 5.61 -42.94 100.65
C GLN A 311 6.36 -44.05 101.39
N ASN A 312 7.05 -44.94 100.67
CA ASN A 312 7.86 -46.00 101.29
C ASN A 312 8.95 -45.44 102.23
N ALA A 313 9.54 -44.27 101.93
CA ALA A 313 10.54 -43.64 102.80
C ALA A 313 9.92 -43.12 104.11
N TYR A 314 8.70 -42.58 104.07
CA TYR A 314 7.94 -42.25 105.28
C TYR A 314 7.54 -43.50 106.07
N ASP A 315 6.95 -44.50 105.40
CA ASP A 315 6.50 -45.75 106.02
C ASP A 315 7.66 -46.47 106.73
N ASN A 316 8.82 -46.59 106.07
CA ASN A 316 10.04 -47.17 106.66
C ASN A 316 10.50 -46.43 107.93
N LYS A 317 10.35 -45.10 107.98
CA LYS A 317 10.70 -44.30 109.16
C LYS A 317 9.68 -44.51 110.28
N GLU A 318 8.39 -44.59 109.97
CA GLU A 318 7.33 -44.85 110.96
C GLU A 318 7.47 -46.25 111.57
N ASP A 319 7.72 -47.28 110.75
CA ASP A 319 8.03 -48.64 111.21
C ASP A 319 9.29 -48.67 112.09
N ALA A 320 10.36 -47.95 111.71
CA ALA A 320 11.59 -47.89 112.49
C ALA A 320 11.39 -47.19 113.85
N ILE A 321 10.60 -46.12 113.91
CA ILE A 321 10.18 -45.47 115.16
C ILE A 321 9.36 -46.44 116.01
N TYR A 322 8.40 -47.15 115.42
CA TYR A 322 7.55 -48.11 116.14
C TYR A 322 8.37 -49.26 116.76
N GLN A 323 9.34 -49.83 116.05
CA GLN A 323 10.22 -50.86 116.63
C GLN A 323 11.15 -50.27 117.71
N TYR A 324 11.64 -49.04 117.55
CA TYR A 324 12.44 -48.36 118.57
C TYR A 324 11.63 -48.11 119.86
N GLU A 325 10.44 -47.49 119.77
CA GLU A 325 9.56 -47.25 120.92
C GLU A 325 9.14 -48.54 121.63
N LYS A 326 8.98 -49.63 120.89
CA LYS A 326 8.71 -50.96 121.43
C LYS A 326 9.92 -51.51 122.19
N ASN A 327 11.09 -51.55 121.57
CA ASN A 327 12.32 -52.09 122.16
C ASN A 327 12.79 -51.28 123.38
N LEU A 328 12.51 -49.97 123.44
CA LEU A 328 12.85 -49.10 124.57
C LEU A 328 12.22 -49.52 125.92
N LYS A 329 11.29 -50.48 125.90
CA LYS A 329 10.60 -51.01 127.09
C LYS A 329 11.28 -52.27 127.69
N ASP A 330 12.22 -52.88 126.96
CA ASP A 330 12.73 -54.24 127.21
C ASP A 330 14.26 -54.31 127.53
N ASP A 331 14.86 -53.18 127.95
CA ASP A 331 16.28 -52.98 128.34
C ASP A 331 17.28 -52.65 127.19
N GLU A 332 18.49 -52.18 127.55
CA GLU A 332 19.31 -51.22 126.77
C GLU A 332 19.83 -51.61 125.36
N THR A 333 20.11 -50.55 124.58
CA THR A 333 21.02 -50.49 123.40
C THR A 333 20.45 -50.77 122.00
N TYR A 334 19.42 -50.01 121.59
CA TYR A 334 19.08 -49.81 120.18
C TYR A 334 19.20 -48.32 119.82
N ASP A 335 20.14 -47.97 118.95
CA ASP A 335 20.37 -46.58 118.53
C ASP A 335 19.51 -46.25 117.29
N PHE A 336 18.69 -45.20 117.37
CA PHE A 336 17.81 -44.77 116.29
C PHE A 336 18.46 -43.65 115.49
N ASP A 337 19.15 -44.01 114.41
CA ASP A 337 19.72 -43.07 113.43
C ASP A 337 18.60 -42.37 112.64
N SER A 338 17.96 -41.38 113.28
CA SER A 338 16.92 -40.56 112.67
C SER A 338 17.44 -39.81 111.44
N LEU A 339 18.73 -39.45 111.44
CA LEU A 339 19.37 -38.66 110.40
C LEU A 339 19.44 -39.44 109.09
N SER A 340 19.72 -40.74 109.13
CA SER A 340 19.67 -41.63 107.96
C SER A 340 18.26 -41.72 107.36
N TYR A 341 17.21 -41.82 108.17
CA TYR A 341 15.83 -41.83 107.68
C TYR A 341 15.39 -40.45 107.15
N ASP A 342 15.77 -39.36 107.82
CA ASP A 342 15.51 -37.99 107.35
C ASP A 342 16.24 -37.70 106.02
N GLN A 343 17.46 -38.22 105.86
CA GLN A 343 18.23 -38.08 104.61
C GLN A 343 17.65 -38.94 103.47
N GLN A 344 17.10 -40.12 103.77
CA GLN A 344 16.34 -40.93 102.81
C GLN A 344 15.06 -40.22 102.37
N ILE A 345 14.24 -39.72 103.29
CA ILE A 345 13.03 -38.94 102.97
C ILE A 345 13.38 -37.70 102.16
N ALA A 346 14.41 -36.93 102.54
CA ALA A 346 14.85 -35.77 101.78
C ALA A 346 15.28 -36.14 100.35
N SER A 347 15.97 -37.28 100.16
CA SER A 347 16.35 -37.75 98.82
C SER A 347 15.15 -38.19 97.97
N ALA A 348 14.16 -38.84 98.58
CA ALA A 348 12.93 -39.25 97.90
C ALA A 348 12.03 -38.03 97.58
N GLN A 349 11.99 -37.03 98.47
CA GLN A 349 11.27 -35.77 98.24
C GLN A 349 11.89 -35.03 97.06
N MET A 350 13.21 -34.84 97.03
CA MET A 350 13.87 -34.26 95.86
C MET A 350 13.63 -35.08 94.58
N SER A 351 13.52 -36.41 94.67
CA SER A 351 13.17 -37.23 93.49
C SER A 351 11.71 -37.04 93.05
N TYR A 352 10.79 -36.80 93.98
CA TYR A 352 9.40 -36.44 93.69
C TYR A 352 9.32 -35.04 93.06
N ASP A 353 9.90 -34.02 93.71
CA ASP A 353 9.86 -32.63 93.27
C ASP A 353 10.43 -32.45 91.85
N ASN A 354 11.52 -33.16 91.53
CA ASN A 354 12.11 -33.17 90.19
C ASN A 354 11.21 -33.87 89.16
N ALA A 355 10.54 -34.98 89.52
CA ALA A 355 9.62 -35.67 88.62
C ALA A 355 8.31 -34.88 88.41
N GLU A 356 7.76 -34.29 89.46
CA GLU A 356 6.60 -33.38 89.39
C GLU A 356 6.92 -32.16 88.53
N THR A 357 8.12 -31.58 88.64
CA THR A 357 8.57 -30.50 87.76
C THR A 357 8.68 -30.98 86.31
N ALA A 358 9.33 -32.12 86.05
CA ALA A 358 9.45 -32.68 84.70
C ALA A 358 8.09 -33.05 84.06
N TYR A 359 7.08 -33.42 84.86
CA TYR A 359 5.71 -33.64 84.40
C TYR A 359 4.93 -32.34 84.13
N ASN A 360 5.21 -31.26 84.88
CA ASN A 360 4.62 -29.94 84.64
C ASN A 360 5.28 -29.18 83.47
N GLU A 361 6.44 -29.65 82.99
CA GLU A 361 7.19 -29.08 81.85
C GLU A 361 7.07 -29.90 80.54
N ALA A 362 6.29 -31.00 80.54
CA ALA A 362 6.08 -31.92 79.41
C ALA A 362 4.75 -31.70 78.66
#